data_AF-A0A950JT79-F1
#
_entry.id   AF-A0A950JT79-F1
#
_cell.length_a   1.000
_cell.length_b   1.000
_cell.length_c   1.000
_cell.angle_alpha   90.00
_cell.angle_beta   90.00
_cell.angle_gamma   90.00
#
_symmetry.space_group_name_H-M   'P 1'
#
loop_
_entity.id
_entity.type
_entity.pdbx_description
1 polymer ?
#
loop_
_entity_poly.entity_id
_entity_poly.type
_entity_poly.pdbx_seq_one_letter_code
_entity_poly.pdbx_strand_id
1 'polypeptide(L)'
;IYLSGWQVAADANAAGAMYPDQSLYPANSGPDLCRRVNRTLQRADQIEHAEGKKTVEDWFVPIVADAEAGFGGPLNTFEIMKAYIEAGAAGVHFEDQLASEKKCGHMGGKVLIPTAQHIRNLNAARLAADVMGVPTLIVARTDAEAAKLITSDIDERDHDFILKQERTPEGFFHVRNGVEACIARGISYAPYADLLWWETSKPDLKDARKFAEAVLAKYPGKLLAYNCSPSFNWEANLSKDTIASFQRELSAMGYKFQFVTLAGFHALNHGMFELARDYRERGMAAYSVLQQAEFASEKHGYSATRHQREVGTGYFDAVSLAIGGGKSSTTAMHESTEAAQFSIAAA
;
A
#
# COMPACT_ATOMS: atom_id res chain seq x y z
N ILE A 1 -5.34 4.96 -2.96
CA ILE A 1 -3.88 4.72 -2.96
C ILE A 1 -3.57 3.61 -1.97
N TYR A 2 -2.63 2.70 -2.30
CA TYR A 2 -2.08 1.72 -1.35
C TYR A 2 -0.69 2.18 -0.90
N LEU A 3 -0.42 2.15 0.41
CA LEU A 3 0.89 2.47 0.98
C LEU A 3 1.50 1.20 1.56
N SER A 4 2.55 0.71 0.91
CA SER A 4 3.19 -0.57 1.18
C SER A 4 4.30 -0.47 2.23
N GLY A 5 4.24 -1.26 3.30
CA GLY A 5 5.30 -1.35 4.31
C GLY A 5 6.60 -1.90 3.73
N TRP A 6 6.49 -2.83 2.77
CA TRP A 6 7.63 -3.32 2.00
C TRP A 6 8.37 -2.19 1.28
N GLN A 7 7.64 -1.27 0.63
CA GLN A 7 8.28 -0.15 -0.09
C GLN A 7 8.86 0.89 0.86
N VAL A 8 8.23 1.09 2.02
CA VAL A 8 8.80 1.89 3.10
C VAL A 8 10.14 1.30 3.54
N ALA A 9 10.19 0.00 3.80
CA ALA A 9 11.44 -0.70 4.14
C ALA A 9 12.50 -0.55 3.05
N ALA A 10 12.11 -0.68 1.78
CA ALA A 10 13.05 -0.66 0.66
C ALA A 10 13.68 0.71 0.40
N ASP A 11 12.89 1.80 0.44
CA ASP A 11 13.35 3.09 -0.13
C ASP A 11 12.73 4.35 0.51
N ALA A 12 11.92 4.23 1.57
CA ALA A 12 11.17 5.40 2.08
C ALA A 12 10.96 5.42 3.60
N ASN A 13 11.92 4.89 4.38
CA ASN A 13 11.83 4.86 5.85
C ASN A 13 12.69 5.90 6.57
N ALA A 14 12.34 6.15 7.83
CA ALA A 14 12.97 7.15 8.69
C ALA A 14 14.40 6.80 9.12
N ALA A 15 14.83 5.56 8.96
CA ALA A 15 16.23 5.17 9.20
C ALA A 15 17.14 5.53 8.01
N GLY A 16 16.58 5.93 6.86
CA GLY A 16 17.35 6.32 5.68
C GLY A 16 18.17 5.17 5.09
N ALA A 17 17.71 3.92 5.28
CA ALA A 17 18.40 2.71 4.85
C ALA A 17 17.48 1.84 3.99
N MET A 18 18.07 1.01 3.14
CA MET A 18 17.35 -0.03 2.42
C MET A 18 17.26 -1.30 3.28
N TYR A 19 16.04 -1.75 3.56
CA TYR A 19 15.77 -2.96 4.34
C TYR A 19 14.92 -3.98 3.57
N PRO A 20 15.09 -5.28 3.88
CA PRO A 20 14.05 -6.27 3.56
C PRO A 20 12.79 -6.02 4.41
N ASP A 21 11.66 -6.54 3.95
CA ASP A 21 10.35 -6.43 4.61
C ASP A 21 10.24 -7.35 5.84
N GLN A 22 10.82 -6.89 6.96
CA GLN A 22 10.92 -7.61 8.23
C GLN A 22 10.74 -6.69 9.45
N SER A 23 9.98 -5.60 9.35
CA SER A 23 9.73 -4.65 10.45
C SER A 23 11.01 -4.05 11.07
N LEU A 24 12.09 -3.91 10.30
CA LEU A 24 13.38 -3.40 10.79
C LEU A 24 13.40 -1.87 10.96
N TYR A 25 12.53 -1.17 10.25
CA TYR A 25 12.52 0.28 10.18
C TYR A 25 11.75 0.90 11.36
N PRO A 26 12.02 2.17 11.72
CA PRO A 26 11.28 2.86 12.78
C PRO A 26 9.77 2.94 12.50
N ALA A 27 8.95 2.59 13.49
CA ALA A 27 7.49 2.43 13.34
C ALA A 27 6.73 3.68 12.82
N ASN A 28 7.32 4.88 12.94
CA ASN A 28 6.75 6.12 12.40
C ASN A 28 6.91 6.28 10.87
N SER A 29 7.71 5.44 10.22
CA SER A 29 8.05 5.59 8.80
C SER A 29 6.84 5.53 7.87
N GLY A 30 5.94 4.58 8.11
CA GLY A 30 4.71 4.43 7.34
C GLY A 30 3.77 5.65 7.49
N PRO A 31 3.42 6.08 8.71
CA PRO A 31 2.69 7.31 8.95
C PRO A 31 3.33 8.56 8.33
N ASP A 32 4.66 8.68 8.38
CA ASP A 32 5.38 9.80 7.77
C ASP A 32 5.24 9.81 6.25
N LEU A 33 5.30 8.64 5.60
CA LEU A 33 5.04 8.52 4.16
C LEU A 33 3.57 8.83 3.84
N CYS A 34 2.62 8.38 4.66
CA CYS A 34 1.19 8.69 4.46
C CYS A 34 0.95 10.21 4.47
N ARG A 35 1.56 10.90 5.44
CA ARG A 35 1.50 12.37 5.53
C ARG A 35 2.11 13.02 4.29
N ARG A 36 3.25 12.51 3.79
CA ARG A 36 3.88 13.02 2.56
C ARG A 36 2.94 12.89 1.37
N VAL A 37 2.32 11.72 1.17
CA VAL A 37 1.36 11.50 0.08
C VAL A 37 0.20 12.50 0.16
N ASN A 38 -0.44 12.64 1.33
CA ASN A 38 -1.53 13.59 1.51
C ASN A 38 -1.10 15.04 1.27
N ARG A 39 0.13 15.44 1.64
CA ARG A 39 0.66 16.78 1.36
C ARG A 39 0.90 17.01 -0.13
N THR A 40 1.36 15.99 -0.86
CA THR A 40 1.50 16.08 -2.33
C THR A 40 0.13 16.24 -3.00
N LEU A 41 -0.87 15.45 -2.59
CA LEU A 41 -2.25 15.57 -3.10
C LEU A 41 -2.86 16.94 -2.76
N GLN A 42 -2.61 17.44 -1.54
CA GLN A 42 -3.00 18.80 -1.14
C GLN A 42 -2.38 19.87 -2.04
N ARG A 43 -1.10 19.72 -2.43
CA ARG A 43 -0.45 20.65 -3.36
C ARG A 43 -1.09 20.58 -4.75
N ALA A 44 -1.40 19.39 -5.25
CA ALA A 44 -2.08 19.21 -6.53
C ALA A 44 -3.45 19.92 -6.55
N ASP A 45 -4.26 19.73 -5.51
CA ASP A 45 -5.55 20.43 -5.33
C ASP A 45 -5.37 21.96 -5.30
N GLN A 46 -4.42 22.46 -4.51
CA GLN A 46 -4.12 23.89 -4.41
C GLN A 46 -3.71 24.51 -5.76
N ILE A 47 -2.93 23.79 -6.57
CA ILE A 47 -2.54 24.23 -7.91
C ILE A 47 -3.76 24.37 -8.80
N GLU A 48 -4.61 23.33 -8.88
CA GLU A 48 -5.78 23.37 -9.75
C GLU A 48 -6.81 24.42 -9.31
N HIS A 49 -7.05 24.51 -8.00
CA HIS A 49 -7.97 25.49 -7.43
C HIS A 49 -7.54 26.92 -7.75
N ALA A 50 -6.24 27.24 -7.59
CA ALA A 50 -5.70 28.56 -7.92
C ALA A 50 -5.80 28.87 -9.43
N GLU A 51 -5.74 27.85 -10.29
CA GLU A 51 -5.91 27.99 -11.74
C GLU A 51 -7.38 27.98 -12.19
N GLY A 52 -8.34 27.78 -11.28
CA GLY A 52 -9.75 27.63 -11.62
C GLY A 52 -10.05 26.37 -12.47
N LYS A 53 -9.21 25.33 -12.33
CA LYS A 53 -9.34 24.06 -13.06
C LYS A 53 -9.84 22.95 -12.14
N LYS A 54 -10.39 21.91 -12.77
CA LYS A 54 -10.74 20.65 -12.12
C LYS A 54 -10.51 19.51 -13.12
N THR A 55 -9.38 18.81 -13.03
CA THR A 55 -9.05 17.71 -13.96
C THR A 55 -9.45 16.35 -13.42
N VAL A 56 -9.54 16.22 -12.10
CA VAL A 56 -10.02 15.02 -11.40
C VAL A 56 -11.22 15.34 -10.51
N GLU A 57 -11.98 14.32 -10.13
CA GLU A 57 -13.14 14.49 -9.26
C GLU A 57 -12.74 14.96 -7.86
N ASP A 58 -11.72 14.32 -7.29
CA ASP A 58 -11.15 14.59 -5.98
C ASP A 58 -9.66 14.21 -5.96
N TRP A 59 -8.80 15.11 -5.47
CA TRP A 59 -7.38 14.85 -5.27
C TRP A 59 -7.13 14.05 -3.98
N PHE A 60 -8.00 14.16 -2.97
CA PHE A 60 -7.86 13.51 -1.67
C PHE A 60 -8.38 12.07 -1.70
N VAL A 61 -7.89 11.27 -2.65
CA VAL A 61 -8.24 9.85 -2.77
C VAL A 61 -7.81 9.07 -1.51
N PRO A 62 -8.61 8.10 -1.03
CA PRO A 62 -8.34 7.41 0.23
C PRO A 62 -7.03 6.60 0.18
N ILE A 63 -6.25 6.70 1.25
CA ILE A 63 -5.04 5.90 1.46
C ILE A 63 -5.37 4.70 2.34
N VAL A 64 -5.11 3.49 1.87
CA VAL A 64 -5.07 2.28 2.69
C VAL A 64 -3.61 1.94 2.96
N ALA A 65 -3.22 1.92 4.23
CA ALA A 65 -1.81 1.86 4.64
C ALA A 65 -1.47 0.59 5.45
N ASP A 66 -0.20 0.22 5.36
CA ASP A 66 0.38 -0.96 6.00
C ASP A 66 0.88 -0.66 7.43
N ALA A 67 0.28 -1.28 8.44
CA ALA A 67 0.79 -1.23 9.81
C ALA A 67 1.50 -2.52 10.23
N GLU A 68 1.81 -3.39 9.27
CA GLU A 68 2.50 -4.67 9.46
C GLU A 68 1.85 -5.51 10.57
N ALA A 69 2.66 -6.04 11.49
CA ALA A 69 2.21 -6.74 12.69
C ALA A 69 1.97 -5.79 13.89
N GLY A 70 1.86 -4.47 13.65
CA GLY A 70 1.66 -3.45 14.68
C GLY A 70 2.91 -3.09 15.48
N PHE A 71 4.10 -3.47 15.01
CA PHE A 71 5.41 -3.16 15.62
C PHE A 71 5.57 -3.58 17.10
N GLY A 72 4.82 -4.58 17.55
CA GLY A 72 4.91 -5.09 18.91
C GLY A 72 3.59 -5.65 19.42
N GLY A 73 3.15 -5.17 20.58
CA GLY A 73 1.90 -5.57 21.21
C GLY A 73 0.73 -4.62 20.92
N PRO A 74 -0.40 -4.78 21.63
CA PRO A 74 -1.59 -3.96 21.42
C PRO A 74 -1.36 -2.44 21.61
N LEU A 75 -0.46 -2.03 22.51
CA LEU A 75 -0.15 -0.60 22.70
C LEU A 75 0.62 -0.01 21.51
N ASN A 76 1.55 -0.76 20.93
CA ASN A 76 2.23 -0.35 19.69
C ASN A 76 1.22 -0.24 18.54
N THR A 77 0.29 -1.21 18.45
CA THR A 77 -0.81 -1.20 17.48
C THR A 77 -1.72 0.03 17.64
N PHE A 78 -2.07 0.39 18.87
CA PHE A 78 -2.86 1.58 19.17
C PHE A 78 -2.17 2.86 18.71
N GLU A 79 -0.87 3.00 19.03
CA GLU A 79 -0.11 4.21 18.67
C GLU A 79 0.12 4.34 17.15
N ILE A 80 0.45 3.25 16.44
CA ILE A 80 0.61 3.33 14.97
C ILE A 80 -0.71 3.63 14.27
N MET A 81 -1.85 3.12 14.78
CA MET A 81 -3.16 3.47 14.24
C MET A 81 -3.46 4.97 14.41
N LYS A 82 -3.21 5.54 15.60
CA LYS A 82 -3.34 7.00 15.81
C LYS A 82 -2.42 7.79 14.87
N ALA A 83 -1.17 7.37 14.72
CA ALA A 83 -0.21 8.05 13.84
C ALA A 83 -0.68 8.06 12.38
N TYR A 84 -1.27 6.95 11.90
CA TYR A 84 -1.87 6.90 10.57
C TYR A 84 -3.12 7.76 10.44
N ILE A 85 -3.96 7.82 11.47
CA ILE A 85 -5.13 8.72 11.51
C ILE A 85 -4.68 10.18 11.40
N GLU A 86 -3.71 10.61 12.21
CA GLU A 86 -3.16 11.97 12.16
C GLU A 86 -2.51 12.29 10.80
N ALA A 87 -1.93 11.28 10.15
CA ALA A 87 -1.37 11.39 8.80
C ALA A 87 -2.43 11.43 7.69
N GLY A 88 -3.69 11.13 8.00
CA GLY A 88 -4.83 11.14 7.07
C GLY A 88 -5.03 9.84 6.30
N ALA A 89 -4.69 8.69 6.87
CA ALA A 89 -5.04 7.38 6.29
C ALA A 89 -6.55 7.12 6.40
N ALA A 90 -7.15 6.60 5.33
CA ALA A 90 -8.57 6.22 5.30
C ALA A 90 -8.80 4.80 5.83
N GLY A 91 -7.81 3.91 5.65
CA GLY A 91 -7.82 2.57 6.22
C GLY A 91 -6.42 2.07 6.55
N VAL A 92 -6.34 1.14 7.48
CA VAL A 92 -5.07 0.56 7.95
C VAL A 92 -5.21 -0.95 8.05
N HIS A 93 -4.23 -1.69 7.56
CA HIS A 93 -4.21 -3.14 7.67
C HIS A 93 -3.20 -3.63 8.71
N PHE A 94 -3.57 -4.70 9.42
CA PHE A 94 -2.75 -5.39 10.42
C PHE A 94 -2.72 -6.88 10.10
N GLU A 95 -1.57 -7.53 10.32
CA GLU A 95 -1.40 -8.96 10.06
C GLU A 95 -1.14 -9.78 11.33
N ASP A 96 -1.50 -11.05 11.31
CA ASP A 96 -1.40 -11.97 12.45
C ASP A 96 -0.03 -12.67 12.57
N GLN A 97 1.03 -11.96 12.22
CA GLN A 97 2.41 -12.38 12.43
C GLN A 97 2.98 -11.90 13.76
N LEU A 98 4.03 -12.57 14.24
CA LEU A 98 4.87 -12.09 15.34
C LEU A 98 5.73 -10.93 14.86
N ALA A 99 5.56 -9.73 15.43
CA ALA A 99 6.27 -8.52 14.98
C ALA A 99 7.80 -8.64 14.98
N SER A 100 8.39 -9.31 15.98
CA SER A 100 9.84 -9.52 16.04
C SER A 100 10.39 -10.45 14.97
N GLU A 101 9.53 -11.22 14.32
CA GLU A 101 9.87 -12.15 13.24
C GLU A 101 9.02 -11.93 11.99
N LYS A 102 8.48 -10.72 11.82
CA LYS A 102 7.65 -10.35 10.68
C LYS A 102 8.39 -10.61 9.38
N LYS A 103 7.68 -11.08 8.36
CA LYS A 103 8.19 -11.22 6.99
C LYS A 103 7.19 -10.66 5.98
N CYS A 104 7.67 -10.42 4.76
CA CYS A 104 6.79 -10.33 3.59
C CYS A 104 5.93 -11.60 3.49
N GLY A 105 4.67 -11.43 3.11
CA GLY A 105 3.71 -12.53 2.99
C GLY A 105 4.13 -13.65 2.03
N HIS A 106 5.04 -13.34 1.11
CA HIS A 106 5.59 -14.26 0.09
C HIS A 106 6.99 -14.80 0.44
N MET A 107 7.47 -14.55 1.67
CA MET A 107 8.72 -15.11 2.18
C MET A 107 8.46 -16.32 3.10
N GLY A 108 9.46 -17.19 3.22
CA GLY A 108 9.47 -18.26 4.23
C GLY A 108 9.73 -17.72 5.64
N GLY A 109 9.59 -18.58 6.64
CA GLY A 109 9.94 -18.25 8.04
C GLY A 109 8.92 -17.38 8.78
N LYS A 110 7.69 -17.25 8.28
CA LYS A 110 6.60 -16.55 8.98
C LYS A 110 6.19 -17.30 10.26
N VAL A 111 6.02 -16.56 11.34
CA VAL A 111 5.54 -17.04 12.64
C VAL A 111 4.22 -16.35 12.95
N LEU A 112 3.14 -17.13 13.09
CA LEU A 112 1.83 -16.61 13.49
C LEU A 112 1.79 -16.30 14.99
N ILE A 113 0.96 -15.33 15.36
CA ILE A 113 0.48 -15.18 16.74
C ILE A 113 -0.86 -15.92 16.94
N PRO A 114 -1.26 -16.23 18.19
CA PRO A 114 -2.55 -16.87 18.45
C PRO A 114 -3.70 -16.00 17.97
N THR A 115 -4.80 -16.64 17.55
CA THR A 115 -5.99 -15.95 17.03
C THR A 115 -6.47 -14.84 17.98
N ALA A 116 -6.52 -15.10 19.29
CA ALA A 116 -6.88 -14.10 20.31
C ALA A 116 -5.93 -12.90 20.36
N GLN A 117 -4.62 -13.09 20.13
CA GLN A 117 -3.67 -12.01 20.16
C GLN A 117 -3.86 -11.05 18.98
N HIS A 118 -4.16 -11.57 17.79
CA HIS A 118 -4.46 -10.70 16.65
C HIS A 118 -5.78 -9.95 16.86
N ILE A 119 -6.81 -10.59 17.44
CA ILE A 119 -8.06 -9.90 17.84
C ILE A 119 -7.78 -8.76 18.83
N ARG A 120 -6.84 -8.92 19.77
CA ARG A 120 -6.43 -7.83 20.67
C ARG A 120 -5.81 -6.65 19.90
N ASN A 121 -5.00 -6.92 18.88
CA ASN A 121 -4.44 -5.88 18.02
C ASN A 121 -5.55 -5.16 17.21
N LEU A 122 -6.49 -5.90 16.61
CA LEU A 122 -7.63 -5.31 15.90
C LEU A 122 -8.51 -4.44 16.81
N ASN A 123 -8.76 -4.88 18.04
CA ASN A 123 -9.47 -4.08 19.05
C ASN A 123 -8.68 -2.83 19.47
N ALA A 124 -7.36 -2.92 19.58
CA ALA A 124 -6.53 -1.75 19.86
C ALA A 124 -6.57 -0.73 18.71
N ALA A 125 -6.56 -1.19 17.46
CA ALA A 125 -6.73 -0.33 16.30
C ALA A 125 -8.14 0.31 16.27
N ARG A 126 -9.20 -0.44 16.57
CA ARG A 126 -10.55 0.13 16.67
C ARG A 126 -10.65 1.17 17.78
N LEU A 127 -10.12 0.87 18.96
CA LEU A 127 -10.09 1.82 20.08
C LEU A 127 -9.33 3.10 19.72
N ALA A 128 -8.22 3.01 18.97
CA ALA A 128 -7.52 4.18 18.47
C ALA A 128 -8.41 5.04 17.55
N ALA A 129 -9.11 4.41 16.61
CA ALA A 129 -10.06 5.12 15.74
C ALA A 129 -11.20 5.78 16.53
N ASP A 130 -11.77 5.07 17.49
CA ASP A 130 -12.86 5.56 18.35
C ASP A 130 -12.39 6.75 19.21
N VAL A 131 -11.20 6.66 19.83
CA VAL A 131 -10.60 7.74 20.63
C VAL A 131 -10.30 8.97 19.77
N MET A 132 -9.84 8.78 18.54
CA MET A 132 -9.59 9.87 17.59
C MET A 132 -10.88 10.39 16.94
N GLY A 133 -12.02 9.74 17.17
CA GLY A 133 -13.34 10.18 16.70
C GLY A 133 -13.52 10.07 15.19
N VAL A 134 -12.86 9.11 14.52
CA VAL A 134 -12.92 8.94 13.06
C VAL A 134 -13.27 7.51 12.65
N PRO A 135 -14.04 7.32 11.56
CA PRO A 135 -14.47 5.99 11.10
C PRO A 135 -13.41 5.31 10.23
N THR A 136 -12.14 5.27 10.68
CA THR A 136 -11.05 4.65 9.90
C THR A 136 -11.32 3.17 9.69
N LEU A 137 -11.11 2.70 8.44
CA LEU A 137 -11.33 1.31 8.08
C LEU A 137 -10.19 0.43 8.60
N ILE A 138 -10.55 -0.74 9.12
CA ILE A 138 -9.59 -1.75 9.60
C ILE A 138 -9.64 -2.95 8.67
N VAL A 139 -8.48 -3.35 8.15
CA VAL A 139 -8.31 -4.56 7.35
C VAL A 139 -7.54 -5.59 8.17
N ALA A 140 -8.16 -6.73 8.47
CA ALA A 140 -7.47 -7.84 9.13
C ALA A 140 -6.86 -8.76 8.08
N ARG A 141 -5.54 -8.97 8.16
CA ARG A 141 -4.77 -9.86 7.31
C ARG A 141 -4.40 -11.13 8.06
N THR A 142 -4.60 -12.30 7.43
CA THR A 142 -4.06 -13.58 7.89
C THR A 142 -2.92 -14.05 6.98
N ASP A 143 -1.82 -14.52 7.59
CA ASP A 143 -0.65 -15.08 6.90
C ASP A 143 -0.58 -16.62 6.95
N ALA A 144 -1.62 -17.25 7.49
CA ALA A 144 -1.70 -18.69 7.74
C ALA A 144 -1.68 -19.60 6.50
N GLU A 145 -1.75 -19.05 5.29
CA GLU A 145 -1.69 -19.84 4.05
C GLU A 145 -0.31 -20.48 3.87
N ALA A 146 0.75 -19.77 4.23
CA ALA A 146 2.14 -20.23 4.08
C ALA A 146 2.94 -20.28 5.40
N ALA A 147 2.45 -19.67 6.48
CA ALA A 147 3.13 -19.69 7.76
C ALA A 147 3.10 -21.10 8.38
N LYS A 148 4.27 -21.63 8.75
CA LYS A 148 4.42 -22.99 9.30
C LYS A 148 4.73 -23.01 10.79
N LEU A 149 4.79 -21.85 11.41
CA LEU A 149 5.11 -21.66 12.82
C LEU A 149 4.03 -20.81 13.50
N ILE A 150 3.81 -21.05 14.78
CA ILE A 150 2.98 -20.23 15.67
C ILE A 150 3.67 -20.11 17.04
N THR A 151 3.52 -18.96 17.70
CA THR A 151 4.19 -18.71 18.98
C THR A 151 3.68 -19.57 20.14
N SER A 152 2.40 -19.92 20.14
CA SER A 152 1.76 -20.64 21.23
C SER A 152 0.50 -21.37 20.76
N ASP A 153 0.21 -22.50 21.38
CA ASP A 153 -1.01 -23.28 21.28
C ASP A 153 -2.06 -22.90 22.36
N ILE A 154 -1.96 -21.71 22.96
CA ILE A 154 -2.87 -21.32 24.07
C ILE A 154 -4.33 -21.12 23.64
N ASP A 155 -4.57 -20.86 22.36
CA ASP A 155 -5.91 -20.59 21.82
C ASP A 155 -6.50 -21.85 21.20
N GLU A 156 -7.63 -22.32 21.73
CA GLU A 156 -8.31 -23.55 21.26
C GLU A 156 -8.65 -23.51 19.77
N ARG A 157 -8.88 -22.32 19.20
CA ARG A 157 -9.18 -22.16 17.76
C ARG A 157 -8.01 -22.51 16.86
N ASP A 158 -6.78 -22.50 17.40
CA ASP A 158 -5.57 -22.82 16.68
C ASP A 158 -5.19 -24.30 16.79
N HIS A 159 -5.77 -25.05 17.74
CA HIS A 159 -5.39 -26.44 18.07
C HIS A 159 -5.48 -27.40 16.89
N ASP A 160 -6.53 -27.29 16.07
CA ASP A 160 -6.76 -28.15 14.89
C ASP A 160 -5.67 -28.01 13.80
N PHE A 161 -4.85 -26.95 13.90
CA PHE A 161 -3.75 -26.69 12.99
C PHE A 161 -2.39 -27.00 13.61
N ILE A 162 -2.28 -27.22 14.92
CA ILE A 162 -1.01 -27.56 15.57
C ILE A 162 -0.59 -28.98 15.18
N LEU A 163 0.65 -29.11 14.68
CA LEU A 163 1.24 -30.39 14.36
C LEU A 163 1.86 -31.02 15.62
N LYS A 164 1.61 -32.31 15.83
CA LYS A 164 2.18 -33.09 16.94
C LYS A 164 3.65 -33.43 16.64
N GLN A 165 4.53 -32.45 16.85
CA GLN A 165 5.97 -32.59 16.69
C GLN A 165 6.73 -31.76 17.74
N GLU A 166 8.03 -32.00 17.87
CA GLU A 166 8.88 -31.18 18.74
C GLU A 166 8.84 -29.72 18.32
N ARG A 167 8.90 -28.82 19.31
CA ARG A 167 8.98 -27.38 19.08
C ARG A 167 10.33 -27.03 18.47
N THR A 168 10.40 -25.88 17.79
CA THR A 168 11.67 -25.36 17.29
C THR A 168 12.62 -25.00 18.44
N PRO A 169 13.93 -24.79 18.19
CA PRO A 169 14.87 -24.35 19.22
C PRO A 169 14.48 -23.04 19.92
N GLU A 170 13.76 -22.15 19.22
CA GLU A 170 13.22 -20.89 19.75
C GLU A 170 11.94 -21.11 20.59
N GLY A 171 11.37 -22.32 20.56
CA GLY A 171 10.17 -22.70 21.28
C GLY A 171 8.87 -22.55 20.50
N PHE A 172 8.91 -22.32 19.18
CA PHE A 172 7.71 -22.20 18.35
C PHE A 172 7.06 -23.55 18.08
N PHE A 173 5.74 -23.55 17.94
CA PHE A 173 4.97 -24.71 17.50
C PHE A 173 4.91 -24.75 15.99
N HIS A 174 4.82 -25.95 15.43
CA HIS A 174 4.59 -26.14 14.00
C HIS A 174 3.11 -26.20 13.69
N VAL A 175 2.70 -25.60 12.57
CA VAL A 175 1.30 -25.57 12.15
C VAL A 175 1.11 -26.06 10.72
N ARG A 176 -0.04 -26.69 10.48
CA ARG A 176 -0.56 -27.00 9.15
C ARG A 176 -1.08 -25.71 8.51
N ASN A 177 -0.33 -25.20 7.54
CA ASN A 177 -0.68 -24.03 6.76
C ASN A 177 -1.73 -24.34 5.68
N GLY A 178 -2.36 -23.28 5.13
CA GLY A 178 -3.21 -23.35 3.94
C GLY A 178 -4.53 -22.59 4.08
N VAL A 179 -5.34 -22.64 3.02
CA VAL A 179 -6.61 -21.89 2.94
C VAL A 179 -7.58 -22.18 4.09
N GLU A 180 -7.61 -23.41 4.62
CA GLU A 180 -8.48 -23.77 5.75
C GLU A 180 -8.13 -22.99 7.03
N ALA A 181 -6.82 -22.81 7.30
CA ALA A 181 -6.36 -22.03 8.44
C ALA A 181 -6.72 -20.55 8.25
N CYS A 182 -6.59 -20.03 7.03
CA CYS A 182 -7.01 -18.68 6.69
C CYS A 182 -8.53 -18.48 6.85
N ILE A 183 -9.36 -19.43 6.42
CA ILE A 183 -10.82 -19.36 6.59
C ILE A 183 -11.19 -19.31 8.08
N ALA A 184 -10.62 -20.20 8.90
CA ALA A 184 -10.90 -20.25 10.34
C ALA A 184 -10.52 -18.94 11.05
N ARG A 185 -9.34 -18.39 10.74
CA ARG A 185 -8.86 -17.11 11.26
C ARG A 185 -9.66 -15.92 10.73
N GLY A 186 -9.92 -15.86 9.43
CA GLY A 186 -10.74 -14.82 8.81
C GLY A 186 -12.15 -14.74 9.43
N ILE A 187 -12.80 -15.88 9.65
CA ILE A 187 -14.08 -15.97 10.37
C ILE A 187 -13.99 -15.43 11.81
N SER A 188 -12.87 -15.68 12.49
CA SER A 188 -12.64 -15.19 13.85
C SER A 188 -12.38 -13.68 13.88
N TYR A 189 -11.76 -13.13 12.84
CA TYR A 189 -11.42 -11.71 12.74
C TYR A 189 -12.58 -10.85 12.20
N ALA A 190 -13.52 -11.45 11.46
CA ALA A 190 -14.60 -10.75 10.79
C ALA A 190 -15.40 -9.74 11.66
N PRO A 191 -15.70 -10.00 12.95
CA PRO A 191 -16.41 -9.03 13.79
C PRO A 191 -15.58 -7.79 14.17
N TYR A 192 -14.26 -7.87 14.03
CA TYR A 192 -13.31 -6.85 14.49
C TYR A 192 -12.66 -6.06 13.35
N ALA A 193 -13.05 -6.35 12.10
CA ALA A 193 -12.49 -5.74 10.90
C ALA A 193 -13.57 -5.42 9.87
N ASP A 194 -13.36 -4.33 9.15
CA ASP A 194 -14.23 -3.89 8.05
C ASP A 194 -13.99 -4.73 6.81
N LEU A 195 -12.73 -5.04 6.52
CA LEU A 195 -12.32 -5.95 5.44
C LEU A 195 -11.46 -7.10 5.95
N LEU A 196 -11.52 -8.23 5.25
CA LEU A 196 -10.62 -9.36 5.45
C LEU A 196 -9.70 -9.55 4.25
N TRP A 197 -8.42 -9.77 4.53
CA TRP A 197 -7.40 -10.15 3.57
C TRP A 197 -6.76 -11.45 4.02
N TRP A 198 -6.55 -12.37 3.10
CA TRP A 198 -5.74 -13.54 3.32
C TRP A 198 -4.61 -13.53 2.30
N GLU A 199 -3.37 -13.70 2.77
CA GLU A 199 -2.26 -13.74 1.85
C GLU A 199 -2.15 -15.12 1.18
N THR A 200 -1.66 -15.15 -0.07
CA THR A 200 -1.69 -16.34 -0.92
C THR A 200 -0.32 -16.60 -1.57
N SER A 201 0.01 -17.87 -1.81
CA SER A 201 1.26 -18.24 -2.48
C SER A 201 1.20 -18.10 -4.01
N LYS A 202 0.01 -18.00 -4.61
CA LYS A 202 -0.23 -17.91 -6.06
C LYS A 202 -1.48 -17.09 -6.38
N PRO A 203 -1.58 -16.50 -7.59
CA PRO A 203 -2.79 -15.83 -8.04
C PRO A 203 -3.84 -16.87 -8.51
N ASP A 204 -4.56 -17.49 -7.58
CA ASP A 204 -5.52 -18.57 -7.86
C ASP A 204 -6.98 -18.18 -7.53
N LEU A 205 -7.81 -18.06 -8.57
CA LEU A 205 -9.22 -17.69 -8.44
C LEU A 205 -10.09 -18.76 -7.76
N LYS A 206 -9.70 -20.04 -7.78
CA LYS A 206 -10.45 -21.12 -7.11
C LYS A 206 -10.32 -21.00 -5.61
N ASP A 207 -9.09 -20.78 -5.16
CA ASP A 207 -8.74 -20.60 -3.77
C ASP A 207 -9.32 -19.28 -3.22
N ALA A 208 -9.27 -18.20 -4.01
CA ALA A 208 -9.97 -16.95 -3.70
C ALA A 208 -11.49 -17.16 -3.54
N ARG A 209 -12.12 -17.90 -4.45
CA ARG A 209 -13.55 -18.24 -4.37
C ARG A 209 -13.86 -19.04 -3.11
N LYS A 210 -13.05 -20.06 -2.80
CA LYS A 210 -13.23 -20.91 -1.62
C LYS A 210 -13.17 -20.11 -0.31
N PHE A 211 -12.20 -19.21 -0.18
CA PHE A 211 -12.10 -18.33 0.98
C PHE A 211 -13.33 -17.41 1.07
N ALA A 212 -13.70 -16.76 -0.04
CA ALA A 212 -14.83 -15.84 -0.08
C ALA A 212 -16.16 -16.51 0.27
N GLU A 213 -16.47 -17.66 -0.34
CA GLU A 213 -17.70 -18.41 -0.07
C GLU A 213 -17.81 -18.83 1.40
N ALA A 214 -16.72 -19.33 2.00
CA ALA A 214 -16.72 -19.74 3.40
C ALA A 214 -16.93 -18.57 4.37
N VAL A 215 -16.25 -17.43 4.13
CA VAL A 215 -16.43 -16.23 4.95
C VAL A 215 -17.84 -15.66 4.79
N LEU A 216 -18.31 -15.51 3.55
CA LEU A 216 -19.61 -14.89 3.25
C LEU A 216 -20.79 -15.76 3.68
N ALA A 217 -20.63 -17.08 3.76
CA ALA A 217 -21.64 -17.96 4.33
C ALA A 217 -21.89 -17.65 5.83
N LYS A 218 -20.86 -17.24 6.57
CA LYS A 218 -20.98 -16.89 8.00
C LYS A 218 -21.22 -15.41 8.24
N TYR A 219 -20.64 -14.55 7.40
CA TYR A 219 -20.81 -13.09 7.46
C TYR A 219 -21.20 -12.55 6.07
N PRO A 220 -22.48 -12.67 5.69
CA PRO A 220 -22.98 -12.13 4.43
C PRO A 220 -22.63 -10.64 4.29
N GLY A 221 -22.07 -10.26 3.16
CA GLY A 221 -21.67 -8.87 2.87
C GLY A 221 -20.34 -8.43 3.47
N LYS A 222 -19.59 -9.30 4.17
CA LYS A 222 -18.24 -8.97 4.64
C LYS A 222 -17.34 -8.64 3.44
N LEU A 223 -16.77 -7.44 3.46
CA LEU A 223 -15.89 -6.96 2.40
C LEU A 223 -14.55 -7.68 2.45
N LEU A 224 -13.98 -7.99 1.29
CA LEU A 224 -12.69 -8.68 1.19
C LEU A 224 -11.67 -7.80 0.47
N ALA A 225 -10.39 -8.04 0.74
CA ALA A 225 -9.27 -7.43 0.06
C ALA A 225 -8.33 -8.48 -0.54
N TYR A 226 -7.71 -8.16 -1.68
CA TYR A 226 -6.82 -9.08 -2.40
C TYR A 226 -5.54 -8.38 -2.84
N ASN A 227 -4.40 -8.99 -2.52
CA ASN A 227 -3.10 -8.57 -3.00
C ASN A 227 -2.80 -9.19 -4.37
N CYS A 228 -2.83 -8.37 -5.43
CA CYS A 228 -2.34 -8.73 -6.75
C CYS A 228 -0.79 -8.60 -6.76
N SER A 229 -0.13 -9.50 -6.03
CA SER A 229 1.28 -9.38 -5.68
C SER A 229 2.23 -9.45 -6.87
N PRO A 230 3.21 -8.52 -6.98
CA PRO A 230 4.34 -8.66 -7.89
C PRO A 230 5.31 -9.80 -7.52
N SER A 231 5.19 -10.36 -6.32
CA SER A 231 5.94 -11.57 -5.95
C SER A 231 5.45 -12.81 -6.71
N PHE A 232 4.30 -12.72 -7.39
CA PHE A 232 3.87 -13.74 -8.33
C PHE A 232 4.54 -13.56 -9.69
N ASN A 233 5.00 -14.67 -10.28
CA ASN A 233 5.25 -14.70 -11.71
C ASN A 233 3.90 -14.93 -12.44
N TRP A 234 3.27 -13.84 -12.89
CA TRP A 234 1.90 -13.86 -13.42
C TRP A 234 1.74 -14.77 -14.66
N GLU A 235 2.55 -14.59 -15.71
CA GLU A 235 2.43 -15.39 -16.93
C GLU A 235 2.90 -16.84 -16.75
N ALA A 236 3.73 -17.13 -15.73
CA ALA A 236 4.06 -18.52 -15.39
C ALA A 236 2.90 -19.26 -14.69
N ASN A 237 1.97 -18.53 -14.06
CA ASN A 237 0.83 -19.12 -13.35
C ASN A 237 -0.48 -19.07 -14.17
N LEU A 238 -0.67 -18.05 -15.01
CA LEU A 238 -1.95 -17.74 -15.63
C LEU A 238 -1.80 -17.42 -17.12
N SER A 239 -2.84 -17.72 -17.90
CA SER A 239 -2.97 -17.25 -19.28
C SER A 239 -3.28 -15.76 -19.33
N LYS A 240 -2.97 -15.11 -20.46
CA LYS A 240 -3.24 -13.68 -20.68
C LYS A 240 -4.72 -13.31 -20.51
N ASP A 241 -5.64 -14.18 -20.96
CA ASP A 241 -7.08 -13.96 -20.80
C ASP A 241 -7.52 -14.00 -19.33
N THR A 242 -6.93 -14.90 -18.54
CA THR A 242 -7.19 -14.97 -17.09
C THR A 242 -6.60 -13.76 -16.38
N ILE A 243 -5.39 -13.32 -16.73
CA ILE A 243 -4.78 -12.10 -16.17
C ILE A 243 -5.67 -10.88 -16.45
N ALA A 244 -6.15 -10.73 -17.69
CA ALA A 244 -7.00 -9.61 -18.10
C ALA A 244 -8.35 -9.56 -17.38
N SER A 245 -8.88 -10.72 -16.94
CA SER A 245 -10.15 -10.82 -16.22
C SER A 245 -10.01 -10.94 -14.70
N PHE A 246 -8.80 -11.16 -14.18
CA PHE A 246 -8.53 -11.56 -12.79
C PHE A 246 -9.22 -10.68 -11.76
N GLN A 247 -9.03 -9.36 -11.85
CA GLN A 247 -9.60 -8.41 -10.88
C GLN A 247 -11.13 -8.31 -10.96
N ARG A 248 -11.71 -8.49 -12.15
CA ARG A 248 -13.16 -8.50 -12.34
C ARG A 248 -13.79 -9.72 -11.69
N GLU A 249 -13.17 -10.89 -11.87
CA GLU A 249 -13.61 -12.14 -11.24
C GLU A 249 -13.50 -12.05 -9.70
N LEU A 250 -12.39 -11.52 -9.17
CA LEU A 250 -12.24 -11.24 -7.74
C LEU A 250 -13.34 -10.30 -7.22
N SER A 251 -13.65 -9.23 -7.94
CA SER A 251 -14.68 -8.28 -7.54
C SER A 251 -16.06 -8.93 -7.43
N ALA A 252 -16.39 -9.86 -8.33
CA ALA A 252 -17.64 -10.62 -8.29
C ALA A 252 -17.72 -11.55 -7.07
N MET A 253 -16.58 -11.98 -6.50
CA MET A 253 -16.50 -12.80 -5.29
C MET A 253 -16.57 -11.99 -3.98
N GLY A 254 -16.52 -10.65 -4.04
CA GLY A 254 -16.57 -9.77 -2.86
C GLY A 254 -15.24 -9.10 -2.50
N TYR A 255 -14.17 -9.30 -3.29
CA TYR A 255 -12.90 -8.58 -3.13
C TYR A 255 -13.02 -7.15 -3.66
N LYS A 256 -13.42 -6.23 -2.77
CA LYS A 256 -13.72 -4.82 -3.11
C LYS A 256 -12.54 -3.88 -2.99
N PHE A 257 -11.48 -4.29 -2.29
CA PHE A 257 -10.20 -3.59 -2.32
C PHE A 257 -9.13 -4.50 -2.93
N GLN A 258 -8.54 -4.07 -4.05
CA GLN A 258 -7.53 -4.84 -4.77
C GLN A 258 -6.34 -3.93 -5.05
N PHE A 259 -5.14 -4.43 -4.81
CA PHE A 259 -3.94 -3.59 -4.86
C PHE A 259 -2.73 -4.39 -5.33
N VAL A 260 -1.77 -3.69 -5.95
CA VAL A 260 -0.48 -4.25 -6.35
C VAL A 260 0.57 -3.65 -5.42
N THR A 261 1.04 -4.45 -4.46
CA THR A 261 1.86 -3.97 -3.33
C THR A 261 3.15 -3.27 -3.74
N LEU A 262 3.85 -3.76 -4.76
CA LEU A 262 5.20 -3.29 -5.14
C LEU A 262 5.23 -2.54 -6.48
N ALA A 263 4.07 -2.06 -6.96
CA ALA A 263 3.97 -1.39 -8.26
C ALA A 263 4.96 -0.22 -8.39
N GLY A 264 5.03 0.65 -7.38
CA GLY A 264 5.95 1.78 -7.39
C GLY A 264 7.43 1.38 -7.41
N PHE A 265 7.79 0.27 -6.76
CA PHE A 265 9.19 -0.18 -6.67
C PHE A 265 9.65 -0.70 -8.01
N HIS A 266 8.85 -1.57 -8.65
CA HIS A 266 9.16 -2.10 -9.97
C HIS A 266 9.17 -1.00 -11.03
N ALA A 267 8.20 -0.08 -11.02
CA ALA A 267 8.14 1.03 -11.97
C ALA A 267 9.36 1.97 -11.84
N LEU A 268 9.71 2.37 -10.61
CA LEU A 268 10.85 3.25 -10.34
C LEU A 268 12.17 2.61 -10.75
N ASN A 269 12.44 1.38 -10.29
CA ASN A 269 13.72 0.73 -10.54
C ASN A 269 13.90 0.37 -12.02
N HIS A 270 12.87 -0.18 -12.67
CA HIS A 270 12.98 -0.53 -14.08
C HIS A 270 13.08 0.70 -14.97
N GLY A 271 12.27 1.73 -14.74
CA GLY A 271 12.32 2.97 -15.50
C GLY A 271 13.70 3.64 -15.42
N MET A 272 14.27 3.74 -14.22
CA MET A 272 15.60 4.31 -14.04
C MET A 272 16.72 3.42 -14.60
N PHE A 273 16.60 2.09 -14.49
CA PHE A 273 17.58 1.17 -15.05
C PHE A 273 17.67 1.28 -16.58
N GLU A 274 16.53 1.26 -17.27
CA GLU A 274 16.49 1.40 -18.74
C GLU A 274 17.02 2.78 -19.17
N LEU A 275 16.62 3.86 -18.50
CA LEU A 275 17.13 5.19 -18.78
C LEU A 275 18.65 5.27 -18.58
N ALA A 276 19.18 4.78 -17.46
CA ALA A 276 20.62 4.82 -17.17
C ALA A 276 21.44 3.97 -18.14
N ARG A 277 20.95 2.79 -18.51
CA ARG A 277 21.58 1.91 -19.52
C ARG A 277 21.69 2.62 -20.86
N ASP A 278 20.58 3.18 -21.34
CA ASP A 278 20.52 3.82 -22.64
C ASP A 278 21.29 5.16 -22.65
N TYR A 279 21.27 5.89 -21.53
CA TYR A 279 22.01 7.14 -21.38
C TYR A 279 23.53 6.91 -21.40
N ARG A 280 24.02 5.81 -20.81
CA ARG A 280 25.42 5.40 -20.92
C ARG A 280 25.87 5.22 -22.38
N GLU A 281 24.98 4.73 -23.24
CA GLU A 281 25.32 4.39 -24.62
C GLU A 281 25.10 5.53 -25.61
N ARG A 282 24.05 6.34 -25.42
CA ARG A 282 23.59 7.34 -26.40
C ARG A 282 23.37 8.73 -25.81
N GLY A 283 23.73 8.96 -24.55
CA GLY A 283 23.65 10.26 -23.87
C GLY A 283 22.27 10.90 -23.99
N MET A 284 22.23 12.18 -24.34
CA MET A 284 20.98 12.96 -24.45
C MET A 284 19.95 12.39 -25.44
N ALA A 285 20.36 11.56 -26.41
CA ALA A 285 19.40 10.89 -27.28
C ALA A 285 18.49 9.92 -26.51
N ALA A 286 18.99 9.29 -25.44
CA ALA A 286 18.16 8.45 -24.57
C ALA A 286 17.16 9.28 -23.76
N TYR A 287 17.62 10.39 -23.18
CA TYR A 287 16.74 11.27 -22.39
C TYR A 287 15.67 11.94 -23.26
N SER A 288 16.00 12.35 -24.49
CA SER A 288 15.04 12.92 -25.44
C SER A 288 13.92 11.93 -25.79
N VAL A 289 14.20 10.62 -25.88
CA VAL A 289 13.16 9.60 -26.08
C VAL A 289 12.18 9.56 -24.91
N LEU A 290 12.65 9.67 -23.67
CA LEU A 290 11.79 9.78 -22.48
C LEU A 290 10.93 11.05 -22.56
N GLN A 291 11.54 12.20 -22.83
CA GLN A 291 10.82 13.47 -22.92
C GLN A 291 9.75 13.47 -24.03
N GLN A 292 10.03 12.87 -25.19
CA GLN A 292 9.02 12.75 -26.26
C GLN A 292 7.89 11.78 -25.89
N ALA A 293 8.17 10.74 -25.09
CA ALA A 293 7.14 9.88 -24.54
C ALA A 293 6.26 10.61 -23.51
N GLU A 294 6.82 11.52 -22.71
CA GLU A 294 6.07 12.42 -21.81
C GLU A 294 5.12 13.32 -22.62
N PHE A 295 5.61 14.02 -23.64
CA PHE A 295 4.76 14.81 -24.54
C PHE A 295 3.65 13.99 -25.19
N ALA A 296 3.97 12.78 -25.68
CA ALA A 296 2.98 11.89 -26.29
C ALA A 296 1.89 11.42 -25.30
N SER A 297 2.17 11.47 -23.99
CA SER A 297 1.25 11.08 -22.92
C SER A 297 0.32 12.22 -22.49
N GLU A 298 0.60 13.47 -22.86
CA GLU A 298 -0.25 14.63 -22.49
C GLU A 298 -1.69 14.49 -23.00
N LYS A 299 -1.87 13.89 -24.19
CA LYS A 299 -3.21 13.58 -24.74
C LYS A 299 -4.04 12.62 -23.88
N HIS A 300 -3.41 11.92 -22.94
CA HIS A 300 -4.04 11.02 -21.98
C HIS A 300 -4.17 11.65 -20.58
N GLY A 301 -3.85 12.94 -20.43
CA GLY A 301 -3.95 13.68 -19.17
C GLY A 301 -2.66 13.78 -18.37
N TYR A 302 -1.52 13.34 -18.90
CA TYR A 302 -0.21 13.56 -18.26
C TYR A 302 0.17 15.04 -18.27
N SER A 303 0.70 15.57 -17.17
CA SER A 303 1.03 17.00 -17.03
C SER A 303 2.47 17.29 -16.61
N ALA A 304 3.20 16.30 -16.10
CA ALA A 304 4.48 16.54 -15.45
C ALA A 304 5.65 16.88 -16.40
N THR A 305 5.44 16.84 -17.74
CA THR A 305 6.38 17.44 -18.70
C THR A 305 6.67 18.90 -18.34
N ARG A 306 5.65 19.62 -17.86
CA ARG A 306 5.73 20.97 -17.30
C ARG A 306 5.97 20.92 -15.79
N HIS A 307 7.16 20.46 -15.43
CA HIS A 307 7.53 20.15 -14.06
C HIS A 307 7.55 21.36 -13.12
N GLN A 308 7.73 22.60 -13.61
CA GLN A 308 7.66 23.80 -12.76
C GLN A 308 6.23 24.04 -12.29
N ARG A 309 5.26 23.99 -13.21
CA ARG A 309 3.83 24.02 -12.84
C ARG A 309 3.48 22.85 -11.91
N GLU A 310 3.91 21.63 -12.24
CA GLU A 310 3.54 20.40 -11.52
C GLU A 310 3.86 20.46 -10.01
N VAL A 311 4.99 21.06 -9.64
CA VAL A 311 5.40 21.21 -8.23
C VAL A 311 4.88 22.50 -7.57
N GLY A 312 4.11 23.31 -8.31
CA GLY A 312 3.39 24.46 -7.79
C GLY A 312 4.11 25.79 -7.87
N THR A 313 5.07 25.97 -8.78
CA THR A 313 5.74 27.26 -8.97
C THR A 313 4.72 28.38 -9.24
N GLY A 314 3.74 28.15 -10.11
CA GLY A 314 2.66 29.12 -10.37
C GLY A 314 1.75 29.40 -9.16
N TYR A 315 1.50 28.39 -8.31
CA TYR A 315 0.78 28.59 -7.06
C TYR A 315 1.55 29.53 -6.11
N PHE A 316 2.86 29.34 -5.96
CA PHE A 316 3.69 30.20 -5.10
C PHE A 316 3.93 31.60 -5.69
N ASP A 317 3.89 31.75 -7.01
CA ASP A 317 3.84 33.07 -7.64
C ASP A 317 2.56 33.81 -7.28
N ALA A 318 1.40 33.15 -7.34
CA ALA A 318 0.13 33.73 -6.94
C ALA A 318 0.12 34.15 -5.46
N VAL A 319 0.70 33.33 -4.58
CA VAL A 319 0.92 33.68 -3.16
C VAL A 319 1.79 34.93 -3.03
N SER A 320 2.92 34.98 -3.73
CA SER A 320 3.85 36.12 -3.69
C SER A 320 3.21 37.41 -4.21
N LEU A 321 2.41 37.32 -5.27
CA LEU A 321 1.65 38.44 -5.81
C LEU A 321 0.56 38.91 -4.84
N ALA A 322 -0.16 37.99 -4.19
CA ALA A 322 -1.16 38.34 -3.18
C ALA A 322 -0.53 39.11 -2.00
N ILE A 323 0.61 38.62 -1.48
CA ILE A 323 1.37 39.28 -0.41
C ILE A 323 1.88 40.66 -0.87
N GLY A 324 2.44 40.74 -2.08
CA GLY A 324 3.03 41.95 -2.64
C GLY A 324 2.04 42.93 -3.27
N GLY A 325 0.72 42.72 -3.16
CA GLY A 325 -0.29 43.55 -3.79
C GLY A 325 -0.14 43.67 -5.32
N GLY A 326 0.30 42.58 -5.97
CA GLY A 326 0.51 42.48 -7.42
C GLY A 326 1.82 43.09 -7.93
N LYS A 327 2.74 43.51 -7.05
CA LYS A 327 3.96 44.26 -7.43
C LYS A 327 5.27 43.48 -7.25
N SER A 328 5.21 42.19 -6.95
CA SER A 328 6.42 41.38 -6.80
C SER A 328 7.21 41.35 -8.10
N SER A 329 8.50 41.68 -8.04
CA SER A 329 9.42 41.64 -9.18
C SER A 329 10.19 40.33 -9.29
N THR A 330 9.87 39.34 -8.45
CA THR A 330 10.63 38.08 -8.33
C THR A 330 9.74 36.85 -8.46
N THR A 331 8.64 36.94 -9.22
CA THR A 331 7.85 35.77 -9.61
C THR A 331 8.64 34.90 -10.58
N ALA A 332 8.47 33.58 -10.50
CA ALA A 332 9.31 32.61 -11.18
C ALA A 332 8.83 32.19 -12.58
N MET A 333 7.53 32.10 -12.84
CA MET A 333 7.00 31.46 -14.05
C MET A 333 7.17 32.28 -15.33
N HIS A 334 6.93 33.59 -15.28
CA HIS A 334 6.79 34.44 -16.48
C HIS A 334 8.03 34.41 -17.39
N GLU A 335 9.23 34.41 -16.81
CA GLU A 335 10.51 34.41 -17.55
C GLU A 335 11.17 33.03 -17.57
N SER A 336 10.44 31.97 -17.23
CA SER A 336 10.97 30.61 -17.19
C SER A 336 11.13 30.01 -18.59
N THR A 337 12.07 29.06 -18.73
CA THR A 337 12.19 28.25 -19.95
C THR A 337 10.95 27.40 -20.20
N GLU A 338 10.23 27.01 -19.14
CA GLU A 338 8.95 26.31 -19.28
C GLU A 338 7.93 27.17 -20.02
N ALA A 339 7.76 28.43 -19.62
CA ALA A 339 6.87 29.37 -20.29
C ALA A 339 7.28 29.63 -21.75
N ALA A 340 8.60 29.68 -22.02
CA ALA A 340 9.12 30.00 -23.36
C ALA A 340 9.14 28.81 -24.33
N GLN A 341 9.33 27.58 -23.86
CA GLN A 341 9.64 26.41 -24.72
C GLN A 341 8.55 25.32 -24.69
N PHE A 342 7.68 25.33 -23.69
CA PHE A 342 6.66 24.28 -23.50
C PHE A 342 5.25 24.77 -23.85
N SER A 343 5.11 25.96 -24.45
CA SER A 343 3.86 26.39 -25.09
C SER A 343 3.52 25.42 -26.22
N ILE A 344 2.24 25.02 -26.33
CA ILE A 344 1.76 24.12 -27.39
C ILE A 344 2.21 24.74 -28.72
N ALA A 345 3.16 24.10 -29.41
CA ALA A 345 3.37 24.38 -30.82
C ALA A 345 2.05 24.03 -31.49
N ALA A 346 1.34 25.05 -32.00
CA ALA A 346 0.18 24.84 -32.84
C ALA A 346 0.63 23.95 -34.02
N ALA A 347 0.27 22.66 -33.95
CA ALA A 347 0.38 21.73 -35.06
C ALA A 347 -0.89 21.82 -35.90
#